data_AF-A0A8B7UFJ5-F1
#
_entry.id   AF-A0A8B7UFJ5-F1
#
_cell.length_a   1.000
_cell.length_b   1.000
_cell.length_c   1.000
_cell.angle_alpha   90.00
_cell.angle_beta   90.00
_cell.angle_gamma   90.00
#
_symmetry.space_group_name_H-M   'P 1'
#
loop_
_entity.id
_entity.type
_entity.pdbx_description
1 polymer ?
#
loop_
_entity_poly.entity_id
_entity_poly.type
_entity_poly.pdbx_seq_one_letter_code
_entity_poly.pdbx_strand_id
1 'polypeptide(L)'
;MEGIEYMNDDPGMVDVLYAKVHMKDGSNRLQELVDRVLERFQASGLIVKEWNSVKLHATVMNTLFRKDPNAEGRYNLYTADGKYIFKERESFDGRNILKRFTVDSFGNYASCGQIDFS
;
A
#
# COMPACT_ATOMS: atom_id res chain seq x y z
N MET A 1 11.45 -8.25 0.67
CA MET A 1 10.46 -7.46 -0.05
C MET A 1 11.08 -7.14 -1.39
N GLU A 2 10.50 -7.70 -2.44
CA GLU A 2 11.01 -7.55 -3.80
C GLU A 2 9.88 -6.97 -4.64
N GLY A 3 10.10 -5.80 -5.22
CA GLY A 3 9.10 -5.13 -6.05
C GLY A 3 8.12 -4.25 -5.29
N ILE A 4 7.68 -3.20 -5.98
CA ILE A 4 6.60 -2.30 -5.57
C ILE A 4 5.45 -2.32 -6.59
N GLU A 5 4.25 -2.06 -6.10
CA GLU A 5 3.00 -1.92 -6.85
C GLU A 5 2.19 -0.74 -6.27
N TYR A 6 1.07 -0.41 -6.91
CA TYR A 6 0.19 0.67 -6.50
C TYR A 6 -1.27 0.22 -6.46
N MET A 7 -2.11 0.91 -5.68
CA MET A 7 -3.57 0.77 -5.75
C MET A 7 -4.10 1.98 -6.52
N ASN A 8 -4.51 1.75 -7.78
CA ASN A 8 -5.23 2.60 -8.75
C ASN A 8 -4.79 2.17 -10.18
N ASP A 9 -5.45 2.66 -11.24
CA ASP A 9 -5.17 2.21 -12.63
C ASP A 9 -4.08 3.03 -13.37
N ASP A 10 -3.78 4.26 -12.93
CA ASP A 10 -2.82 5.15 -13.60
C ASP A 10 -1.54 5.35 -12.77
N PRO A 11 -0.35 4.93 -13.26
CA PRO A 11 0.93 5.14 -12.57
C PRO A 11 1.37 6.62 -12.51
N GLY A 12 0.75 7.50 -13.30
CA GLY A 12 0.91 8.96 -13.20
C GLY A 12 0.08 9.60 -12.08
N MET A 13 -0.90 8.88 -11.53
CA MET A 13 -1.84 9.35 -10.52
C MET A 13 -2.01 8.31 -9.39
N VAL A 14 -0.93 8.07 -8.65
CA VAL A 14 -0.90 7.08 -7.57
C VAL A 14 -1.36 7.69 -6.24
N ASP A 15 -2.29 7.02 -5.56
CA ASP A 15 -2.68 7.35 -4.18
C ASP A 15 -1.99 6.47 -3.15
N VAL A 16 -1.87 5.17 -3.42
CA VAL A 16 -1.24 4.21 -2.52
C VAL A 16 -0.17 3.45 -3.27
N LEU A 17 1.05 3.45 -2.73
CA LEU A 17 2.17 2.63 -3.18
C LEU A 17 2.54 1.64 -2.09
N TYR A 18 2.71 0.38 -2.47
CA TYR A 18 3.02 -0.70 -1.55
C TYR A 18 4.13 -1.62 -2.08
N ALA A 19 4.89 -2.19 -1.17
CA ALA A 19 5.84 -3.25 -1.46
C ALA A 19 5.16 -4.61 -1.40
N LYS A 20 5.58 -5.52 -2.28
CA LYS A 20 5.15 -6.92 -2.24
C LYS A 20 5.78 -7.63 -1.06
N VAL A 21 4.96 -8.40 -0.35
CA VAL A 21 5.41 -9.22 0.78
C VAL A 21 5.84 -10.58 0.24
N HIS A 22 7.12 -10.87 0.35
CA HIS A 22 7.72 -12.17 0.03
C HIS A 22 8.59 -12.61 1.21
N MET A 23 8.45 -13.87 1.61
CA MET A 23 9.28 -14.47 2.66
C MET A 23 10.66 -14.79 2.12
N LYS A 24 11.71 -14.43 2.86
CA LYS A 24 13.11 -14.64 2.44
C LYS A 24 13.52 -16.12 2.41
N ASP A 25 12.85 -16.95 3.20
CA ASP A 25 13.12 -18.39 3.28
C ASP A 25 12.34 -19.21 2.24
N GLY A 26 11.64 -18.53 1.31
CA GLY A 26 10.79 -19.17 0.30
C GLY A 26 9.54 -19.83 0.86
N SER A 27 9.29 -19.71 2.17
CA SER A 27 8.09 -20.27 2.80
C SER A 27 6.86 -19.42 2.52
N ASN A 28 5.67 -20.00 2.72
CA ASN A 28 4.40 -19.27 2.59
C ASN A 28 3.68 -19.09 3.94
N ARG A 29 4.41 -19.20 5.06
CA ARG A 29 3.83 -19.28 6.40
C ARG A 29 2.96 -18.09 6.78
N LEU A 30 3.38 -16.89 6.38
CA LEU A 30 2.63 -15.66 6.66
C LEU A 30 1.31 -15.62 5.88
N GLN A 31 1.33 -16.05 4.62
CA GLN A 31 0.13 -16.13 3.80
C GLN A 31 -0.85 -17.18 4.36
N GLU A 32 -0.35 -18.36 4.72
CA GLU A 32 -1.16 -19.43 5.33
C GLU A 32 -1.80 -18.97 6.64
N LEU A 33 -1.06 -18.24 7.47
CA LEU A 33 -1.60 -17.68 8.71
C LEU A 33 -2.77 -16.74 8.43
N VAL A 34 -2.58 -15.80 7.49
CA VAL A 34 -3.57 -14.77 7.18
C VAL A 34 -4.79 -15.38 6.48
N ASP A 35 -4.60 -16.36 5.61
CA ASP A 35 -5.69 -17.07 4.96
C ASP A 35 -6.52 -17.89 5.97
N ARG A 36 -5.89 -18.50 6.99
CA ARG A 36 -6.61 -19.12 8.11
C ARG A 36 -7.40 -18.12 8.94
N VAL A 37 -6.88 -16.91 9.13
CA VAL A 37 -7.63 -15.83 9.80
C VAL A 37 -8.86 -15.47 8.94
N LEU A 38 -8.69 -15.31 7.62
CA LEU A 38 -9.81 -15.06 6.71
C LEU A 38 -10.88 -16.16 6.79
N GLU A 39 -10.49 -17.43 6.80
CA GLU A 39 -11.40 -18.56 6.96
C GLU A 39 -12.22 -18.48 8.25
N ARG A 40 -11.61 -18.07 9.36
CA ARG A 40 -12.31 -17.91 10.65
C ARG A 40 -13.34 -16.78 10.59
N PHE A 41 -13.01 -15.67 9.95
CA PHE A 41 -13.94 -14.55 9.78
C PHE A 41 -15.12 -14.95 8.87
N GLN A 42 -14.85 -15.71 7.80
CA GLN A 42 -15.88 -16.27 6.93
C GLN A 42 -16.79 -17.25 7.68
N ALA A 43 -16.21 -18.19 8.43
CA ALA A 43 -16.96 -19.18 9.22
C ALA A 43 -17.83 -18.53 10.32
N SER A 44 -17.40 -17.38 10.83
CA SER A 44 -18.13 -16.61 11.83
C SER A 44 -19.20 -15.67 11.22
N GLY A 45 -19.33 -15.64 9.89
CA GLY A 45 -20.26 -14.76 9.18
C GLY A 45 -19.89 -13.28 9.21
N LEU A 46 -18.64 -12.94 9.54
CA LEU A 46 -18.16 -11.56 9.64
C LEU A 46 -17.70 -10.98 8.29
N ILE A 47 -17.46 -11.84 7.31
CA ILE A 47 -16.98 -11.48 5.98
C ILE A 47 -17.73 -12.31 4.93
N VAL A 48 -18.14 -11.67 3.84
CA VAL A 48 -18.67 -12.33 2.65
C VAL A 48 -17.51 -12.91 1.84
N LYS A 49 -17.60 -14.19 1.47
CA LYS A 49 -16.54 -14.87 0.72
C LYS A 49 -16.51 -14.40 -0.73
N GLU A 50 -15.74 -13.37 -1.00
CA GLU A 50 -15.44 -12.89 -2.35
C GLU A 50 -14.10 -13.44 -2.88
N TRP A 51 -13.16 -13.72 -1.98
CA TRP A 51 -11.81 -14.18 -2.31
C TRP A 51 -11.38 -15.35 -1.42
N ASN A 52 -10.49 -16.19 -1.96
CA ASN A 52 -9.95 -17.36 -1.24
C ASN A 52 -8.63 -17.08 -0.52
N SER A 53 -7.99 -15.94 -0.77
CA SER A 53 -6.70 -15.59 -0.18
C SER A 53 -6.54 -14.07 -0.04
N VAL A 54 -5.78 -13.64 0.96
CA VAL A 54 -5.54 -12.21 1.25
C VAL A 54 -4.34 -11.68 0.49
N LYS A 55 -4.49 -10.53 -0.20
CA LYS A 55 -3.36 -9.84 -0.85
C LYS A 55 -2.49 -9.13 0.19
N LEU A 56 -1.44 -9.81 0.67
CA LEU A 56 -0.45 -9.22 1.56
C LEU A 56 0.40 -8.17 0.85
N HIS A 57 0.47 -6.99 1.46
CA HIS A 57 1.28 -5.88 0.97
C HIS A 57 1.71 -4.98 2.15
N ALA A 58 2.86 -4.33 2.01
CA ALA A 58 3.33 -3.33 2.96
C ALA A 58 3.17 -1.95 2.33
N THR A 59 2.25 -1.14 2.84
CA THR A 59 2.07 0.23 2.33
C THR A 59 3.31 1.07 2.64
N VAL A 60 3.92 1.65 1.60
CA VAL A 60 5.11 2.51 1.70
C VAL A 60 4.71 3.98 1.65
N MET A 61 3.72 4.32 0.82
CA MET A 61 3.23 5.69 0.68
C MET A 61 1.71 5.68 0.51
N ASN A 62 1.03 6.61 1.16
CA ASN A 62 -0.41 6.79 1.04
C ASN A 62 -0.76 8.28 1.13
N THR A 63 -1.32 8.83 0.06
CA THR A 63 -1.65 10.26 -0.09
C THR A 63 -2.71 10.74 0.89
N LEU A 64 -3.53 9.83 1.44
CA LEU A 64 -4.49 10.14 2.50
C LEU A 64 -3.80 10.71 3.75
N PHE A 65 -2.56 10.28 4.02
CA PHE A 65 -1.79 10.73 5.19
C PHE A 65 -0.80 11.85 4.86
N ARG A 66 -0.93 12.49 3.69
CA ARG A 66 -0.08 13.62 3.31
C ARG A 66 -0.27 14.75 4.33
N LYS A 67 0.76 14.97 5.15
CA LYS A 67 0.82 16.12 6.05
C LYS A 67 1.12 17.35 5.22
N ASP A 68 0.24 18.33 5.29
CA ASP A 68 0.52 19.65 4.78
C ASP A 68 1.60 20.29 5.68
N PRO A 69 2.75 20.71 5.13
CA PRO A 69 3.81 21.34 5.94
C PRO A 69 3.33 22.60 6.67
N ASN A 70 2.29 23.26 6.14
CA ASN A 70 1.69 24.46 6.72
C ASN A 70 0.43 24.17 7.56
N ALA A 71 -0.10 22.93 7.55
CA ALA A 71 -1.19 22.57 8.45
C ALA A 71 -0.61 21.85 9.67
N GLU A 72 -0.41 22.61 10.74
CA GLU A 72 -0.14 22.07 12.08
C GLU A 72 -1.27 21.10 12.48
N GLY A 73 -1.10 19.81 12.19
CA GLY A 73 -1.93 18.72 12.73
C GLY A 73 -3.40 18.67 12.27
N ARG A 74 -3.84 19.49 11.32
CA ARG A 74 -5.25 19.51 10.86
C ARG A 74 -5.45 18.55 9.69
N TYR A 75 -5.53 17.25 9.99
CA TYR A 75 -5.94 16.23 9.02
C TYR A 75 -7.45 16.31 8.68
N ASN A 76 -8.21 17.06 9.49
CA ASN A 76 -9.61 17.38 9.28
C ASN A 76 -9.77 18.90 9.42
N LEU A 77 -9.91 19.64 8.32
CA LEU A 77 -10.25 21.06 8.39
C LEU A 77 -11.74 21.17 8.77
N TYR A 78 -12.02 21.35 10.05
CA TYR A 78 -13.32 21.87 10.46
C TYR A 78 -13.27 23.39 10.32
N THR A 79 -14.22 23.96 9.60
CA THR A 79 -14.45 25.41 9.65
C THR A 79 -14.99 25.81 11.03
N ALA A 80 -14.95 27.11 11.36
CA ALA A 80 -15.46 27.61 12.64
C ALA A 80 -16.97 27.33 12.85
N ASP A 81 -17.71 27.08 11.77
CA ASP A 81 -19.12 26.62 11.76
C ASP A 81 -19.28 25.09 11.78
N GLY A 82 -18.20 24.33 11.98
CA GLY A 82 -18.22 22.88 12.12
C GLY A 82 -18.36 22.09 10.81
N LYS A 83 -18.28 22.74 9.65
CA LYS A 83 -18.28 22.03 8.36
C LYS A 83 -16.94 21.35 8.13
N TYR A 84 -17.02 20.08 7.79
CA TYR A 84 -15.88 19.29 7.35
C TYR A 84 -15.46 19.72 5.95
N ILE A 85 -14.25 20.26 5.81
CA ILE A 85 -13.61 20.51 4.52
C ILE A 85 -12.92 19.21 4.11
N PHE A 86 -13.45 18.58 3.08
CA PHE A 86 -12.80 17.47 2.41
C PHE A 86 -11.55 18.00 1.70
N LYS A 87 -10.35 17.73 2.23
CA LYS A 87 -9.12 17.93 1.45
C LYS A 87 -9.09 16.84 0.39
N GLU A 88 -9.21 17.24 -0.87
CA GLU A 88 -9.14 16.32 -1.99
C GLU A 88 -7.78 15.61 -1.97
N ARG A 89 -7.78 14.31 -2.30
CA ARG A 89 -6.52 13.54 -2.33
C ARG A 89 -5.65 14.11 -3.43
N GLU A 90 -4.43 14.45 -3.07
CA GLU A 90 -3.42 14.83 -4.05
C GLU A 90 -2.58 13.59 -4.40
N SER A 91 -2.84 13.02 -5.57
CA SER A 91 -2.04 11.92 -6.13
C SER A 91 -0.59 12.35 -6.40
N PHE A 92 0.27 11.38 -6.69
CA PHE A 92 1.63 11.64 -7.17
C PHE A 92 1.98 10.79 -8.39
N ASP A 93 2.92 11.29 -9.20
CA ASP A 93 3.47 10.55 -10.34
C ASP A 93 4.45 9.47 -9.85
N GLY A 94 4.00 8.22 -9.86
CA GLY A 94 4.77 7.06 -9.43
C GLY A 94 5.69 6.48 -10.50
N ARG A 95 5.64 6.93 -11.77
CA ARG A 95 6.34 6.28 -12.89
C ARG A 95 7.84 6.13 -12.67
N ASN A 96 8.49 7.14 -12.10
CA ASN A 96 9.93 7.09 -11.82
C ASN A 96 10.28 6.16 -10.67
N ILE A 97 9.41 6.04 -9.67
CA ILE A 97 9.60 5.14 -8.53
C ILE A 97 9.40 3.70 -9.01
N LEU A 98 8.33 3.44 -9.76
CA LEU A 98 8.06 2.13 -10.38
C LEU A 98 9.20 1.69 -11.29
N LYS A 99 9.69 2.58 -12.17
CA LYS A 99 10.85 2.28 -13.02
C LYS A 99 12.08 1.82 -12.24
N ARG A 100 12.31 2.33 -11.02
CA ARG A 100 13.49 2.01 -10.20
C ARG A 100 13.32 0.74 -9.37
N PHE A 101 12.13 0.48 -8.86
CA PHE A 101 11.92 -0.55 -7.84
C PHE A 101 10.97 -1.67 -8.26
N THR A 102 10.36 -1.60 -9.44
CA THR A 102 9.66 -2.75 -10.03
C THR A 102 10.68 -3.78 -10.51
N VAL A 103 10.45 -5.05 -10.16
CA VAL A 103 11.25 -6.18 -10.63
C VAL A 103 10.76 -6.56 -12.02
N ASP A 104 11.67 -6.69 -12.98
CA ASP A 104 11.32 -7.15 -14.31
C ASP A 104 10.98 -8.66 -14.35
N SER A 105 10.52 -9.15 -15.49
CA SER A 105 10.16 -10.56 -15.69
C SER A 105 11.32 -11.55 -15.53
N PHE A 106 12.56 -11.06 -15.36
CA PHE A 106 13.78 -11.84 -15.17
C PHE A 106 14.33 -11.73 -13.74
N GLY A 107 13.62 -11.06 -12.83
CA GLY A 107 14.05 -10.89 -11.44
C GLY A 107 15.05 -9.75 -11.23
N ASN A 108 15.31 -8.91 -12.25
CA ASN A 108 16.24 -7.80 -12.13
C ASN A 108 15.51 -6.51 -11.73
N TYR A 109 16.16 -5.73 -10.88
CA TYR A 109 15.79 -4.33 -10.64
C TYR A 109 16.47 -3.45 -11.69
N ALA A 110 15.80 -2.38 -12.12
CA ALA A 110 16.51 -1.27 -12.73
C ALA A 110 17.44 -0.68 -11.65
N SER A 111 18.74 -0.92 -11.78
CA SER A 111 19.73 -0.73 -10.73
C SER A 111 19.52 0.52 -9.86
N CYS A 112 19.26 0.33 -8.56
CA CYS A 112 19.74 1.24 -7.51
C CYS A 112 19.55 0.64 -6.11
N GLY A 113 20.63 0.59 -5.33
CA GLY A 113 20.69 0.72 -3.87
C GLY A 113 19.80 -0.20 -3.02
N GLN A 114 20.44 -1.07 -2.24
CA GLN A 114 19.83 -1.77 -1.11
C GLN A 114 19.14 -0.75 -0.17
N ILE A 115 17.83 -0.88 0.04
CA ILE A 115 17.11 -0.12 1.07
C ILE A 115 17.22 -0.93 2.36
N ASP A 116 18.21 -0.59 3.18
CA ASP A 116 18.34 -1.12 4.52
C ASP A 116 17.36 -0.39 5.45
N PHE A 117 16.36 -1.13 5.94
CA PHE A 117 15.59 -0.70 7.09
C PHE A 117 16.36 -1.12 8.35
N SER A 118 16.90 -0.14 9.08
CA SER A 118 17.57 -0.35 10.38
C SER A 118 16.57 -0.71 11.47
#